data_AF-A0A2W2AJZ9-F1
#
_entry.id   AF-A0A2W2AJZ9-F1
#
_cell.length_a   1.000
_cell.length_b   1.000
_cell.length_c   1.000
_cell.angle_alpha   90.00
_cell.angle_beta   90.00
_cell.angle_gamma   90.00
#
_symmetry.space_group_name_H-M   'P 1'
#
loop_
_entity.id
_entity.type
_entity.pdbx_description
1 polymer ?
#
loop_
_entity_poly.entity_id
_entity_poly.type
_entity_poly.pdbx_seq_one_letter_code
_entity_poly.pdbx_strand_id
1 'polypeptide(L)'
;MIPQQENLEFLFIGTFNPVWDAANGKNADYFYGRASSLFWCILPHAFNENCLIDQGPEQWEAFCTNHNIGLTDIISSVLNGNENDEEHNDLLCRGFQDKNLDKKIDRQYVFNLDFTTHQIIRLISQNRRTLKAVFFTRSTPGEIPRIWSQWQLILLHCQNLGIYANGLPTPSTRGGTIRDKIALWRQEVGNSL
;
A
#
# COMPACT_ATOMS: atom_id res chain seq x y z
N MET A 1 0.10 2.57 -10.23
CA MET A 1 -0.28 3.95 -9.88
C MET A 1 -1.67 4.18 -10.42
N ILE A 2 -2.61 4.63 -9.59
CA ILE A 2 -3.92 5.09 -10.04
C ILE A 2 -4.25 6.40 -9.31
N PRO A 3 -4.79 7.45 -9.97
CA PRO A 3 -4.85 7.73 -11.41
C PRO A 3 -3.69 8.65 -11.87
N GLN A 4 -3.57 8.84 -13.20
CA GLN A 4 -2.64 9.80 -13.81
C GLN A 4 -3.10 11.23 -13.52
N GLN A 5 -2.75 11.74 -12.35
CA GLN A 5 -3.17 13.06 -11.89
C GLN A 5 -1.96 13.96 -11.73
N GLU A 6 -2.05 15.13 -12.32
CA GLU A 6 -1.17 16.23 -11.98
C GLU A 6 -1.65 16.83 -10.65
N ASN A 7 -0.71 17.19 -9.77
CA ASN A 7 -0.99 17.84 -8.48
C ASN A 7 -1.54 16.93 -7.37
N LEU A 8 -0.90 15.77 -7.16
CA LEU A 8 -1.22 14.93 -6.01
C LEU A 8 -1.09 15.70 -4.69
N GLU A 9 -2.08 15.53 -3.80
CA GLU A 9 -2.04 16.03 -2.42
C GLU A 9 -1.67 14.92 -1.44
N PHE A 10 -2.11 13.69 -1.70
CA PHE A 10 -1.86 12.54 -0.84
C PHE A 10 -1.33 11.35 -1.66
N LEU A 11 -0.33 10.64 -1.13
CA LEU A 11 0.17 9.40 -1.72
C LEU A 11 0.07 8.27 -0.71
N PHE A 12 -0.71 7.24 -1.00
CA PHE A 12 -0.79 6.03 -0.19
C PHE A 12 -0.01 4.90 -0.86
N ILE A 13 0.87 4.28 -0.09
CA ILE A 13 1.80 3.27 -0.53
C ILE A 13 1.48 1.96 0.19
N GLY A 14 1.12 0.92 -0.55
CA GLY A 14 0.97 -0.43 -0.04
C GLY A 14 2.26 -1.23 -0.17
N THR A 15 2.19 -2.50 0.20
CA THR A 15 3.34 -3.41 0.15
C THR A 15 3.51 -4.02 -1.23
N PHE A 16 2.52 -4.83 -1.63
CA PHE A 16 2.53 -5.57 -2.88
C PHE A 16 1.12 -6.11 -3.16
N ASN A 17 0.64 -5.91 -4.38
CA ASN A 17 -0.52 -6.62 -4.90
C ASN A 17 -0.07 -7.59 -6.01
N PRO A 18 0.05 -8.91 -5.77
CA PRO A 18 0.38 -9.85 -6.83
C PRO A 18 -0.73 -9.87 -7.88
N VAL A 19 -0.32 -9.86 -9.16
CA VAL A 19 -1.20 -10.02 -10.33
C VAL A 19 -1.58 -11.49 -10.55
N TRP A 20 -0.92 -12.43 -9.88
CA TRP A 20 -1.24 -13.85 -10.00
C TRP A 20 -2.69 -14.13 -9.61
N ASP A 21 -3.36 -14.90 -10.45
CA ASP A 21 -4.66 -15.45 -10.13
C ASP A 21 -4.51 -16.47 -9.01
N ALA A 22 -4.66 -16.02 -7.76
CA ALA A 22 -4.74 -16.90 -6.62
C ALA A 22 -5.85 -17.92 -6.88
N ALA A 23 -5.53 -19.21 -6.81
CA ALA A 23 -6.46 -20.32 -7.05
C ALA A 23 -7.71 -20.30 -6.13
N ASN A 24 -7.70 -19.44 -5.10
CA ASN A 24 -8.82 -19.21 -4.19
C ASN A 24 -9.77 -18.08 -4.63
N GLY A 25 -9.58 -17.48 -5.81
CA GLY A 25 -10.41 -16.41 -6.37
C GLY A 25 -10.29 -15.06 -5.65
N LYS A 26 -9.25 -14.84 -4.83
CA LYS A 26 -9.06 -13.60 -4.05
C LYS A 26 -8.12 -12.61 -4.75
N ASN A 27 -8.27 -12.47 -6.06
CA ASN A 27 -7.49 -11.53 -6.85
C ASN A 27 -7.97 -10.12 -6.56
N ALA A 28 -7.06 -9.15 -6.66
CA ALA A 28 -7.44 -7.76 -6.59
C ALA A 28 -7.39 -7.21 -8.01
N ASP A 29 -8.56 -6.99 -8.60
CA ASP A 29 -8.70 -6.33 -9.90
C ASP A 29 -8.35 -4.83 -9.83
N TYR A 30 -8.19 -4.32 -8.60
CA TYR A 30 -7.86 -2.93 -8.30
C TYR A 30 -7.09 -2.83 -6.98
N PHE A 31 -6.37 -1.72 -6.77
CA PHE A 31 -5.67 -1.46 -5.50
C PHE A 31 -6.62 -1.63 -4.32
N TYR A 32 -6.22 -2.48 -3.37
CA TYR A 32 -7.03 -2.81 -2.18
C TYR A 32 -8.42 -3.39 -2.46
N GLY A 33 -8.68 -3.91 -3.66
CA GLY A 33 -10.00 -4.44 -4.06
C GLY A 33 -10.37 -5.81 -3.48
N ARG A 34 -9.46 -6.49 -2.76
CA ARG A 34 -9.76 -7.79 -2.14
C ARG A 34 -10.76 -7.62 -1.00
N ALA A 35 -11.70 -8.56 -0.84
CA ALA A 35 -12.64 -8.59 0.28
C ALA A 35 -11.99 -8.61 1.68
N SER A 36 -10.72 -9.02 1.78
CA SER A 36 -9.94 -8.96 3.02
C SER A 36 -9.34 -7.60 3.34
N SER A 37 -9.59 -6.59 2.50
CA SER A 37 -9.14 -5.21 2.66
C SER A 37 -10.31 -4.32 3.04
N LEU A 38 -10.15 -3.55 4.11
CA LEU A 38 -11.08 -2.53 4.60
C LEU A 38 -10.68 -1.13 4.13
N PHE A 39 -9.71 -1.01 3.22
CA PHE A 39 -9.16 0.27 2.76
C PHE A 39 -10.25 1.22 2.27
N TRP A 40 -11.13 0.74 1.39
CA TRP A 40 -12.24 1.51 0.83
C TRP A 40 -13.35 1.84 1.83
N CYS A 41 -13.25 1.33 3.06
CA CYS A 41 -14.08 1.79 4.18
C CYS A 41 -13.33 2.80 5.06
N ILE A 42 -12.06 2.50 5.36
CA ILE A 42 -11.25 3.29 6.28
C ILE A 42 -10.87 4.64 5.67
N LEU A 43 -10.37 4.64 4.43
CA LEU A 43 -9.86 5.85 3.78
C LEU A 43 -10.96 6.92 3.62
N PRO A 44 -12.15 6.64 3.07
CA PRO A 44 -13.22 7.64 3.02
C PRO A 44 -13.59 8.21 4.38
N HIS A 45 -13.65 7.37 5.41
CA HIS A 45 -13.91 7.84 6.77
C HIS A 45 -12.79 8.73 7.33
N ALA A 46 -11.53 8.56 6.91
CA ALA A 46 -10.44 9.46 7.25
C ALA A 46 -10.65 10.87 6.66
N PHE A 47 -11.35 10.96 5.52
CA PHE A 47 -11.78 12.20 4.86
C PHE A 47 -13.19 12.66 5.26
N ASN A 48 -13.78 12.07 6.32
CA ASN A 48 -15.15 12.33 6.79
C ASN A 48 -16.26 11.98 5.78
N GLU A 49 -15.98 11.05 4.88
CA GLU A 49 -16.95 10.50 3.93
C GLU A 49 -17.44 9.10 4.33
N ASN A 50 -18.42 8.59 3.59
CA ASN A 50 -19.01 7.27 3.81
C ASN A 50 -18.14 6.16 3.24
N CYS A 51 -18.23 4.98 3.86
CA CYS A 51 -17.59 3.75 3.40
C CYS A 51 -17.96 3.44 1.93
N LEU A 52 -16.95 3.18 1.10
CA LEU A 52 -17.08 2.87 -0.33
C LEU A 52 -16.82 1.39 -0.65
N ILE A 53 -16.70 0.52 0.36
CA ILE A 53 -16.24 -0.87 0.18
C ILE A 53 -17.10 -1.67 -0.83
N ASP A 54 -18.39 -1.35 -0.94
CA ASP A 54 -19.34 -2.03 -1.83
C ASP A 54 -19.62 -1.25 -3.14
N GLN A 55 -18.92 -0.14 -3.39
CA GLN A 55 -19.22 0.73 -4.55
C GLN A 55 -18.47 0.30 -5.82
N GLY A 56 -17.24 -0.21 -5.69
CA GLY A 56 -16.43 -0.72 -6.81
C GLY A 56 -15.48 0.31 -7.42
N PRO A 57 -14.69 -0.09 -8.45
CA PRO A 57 -13.53 0.67 -8.94
C PRO A 57 -13.84 2.08 -9.46
N GLU A 58 -14.98 2.29 -10.11
CA GLU A 58 -15.35 3.60 -10.66
C GLU A 58 -15.50 4.65 -9.55
N GLN A 59 -16.20 4.29 -8.46
CA GLN A 59 -16.41 5.19 -7.33
C GLN A 59 -15.12 5.36 -6.51
N TRP A 60 -14.28 4.33 -6.45
CA TRP A 60 -12.96 4.41 -5.83
C TRP A 60 -12.04 5.36 -6.59
N GLU A 61 -12.04 5.31 -7.92
CA GLU A 61 -11.28 6.22 -8.78
C GLU A 61 -11.81 7.66 -8.68
N ALA A 62 -13.12 7.84 -8.68
CA ALA A 62 -13.75 9.15 -8.47
C ALA A 62 -13.37 9.75 -7.11
N PHE A 63 -13.40 8.95 -6.04
CA PHE A 63 -12.94 9.38 -4.72
C PHE A 63 -11.48 9.80 -4.75
N CYS A 64 -10.58 8.99 -5.33
CA CYS A 64 -9.18 9.35 -5.44
C CYS A 64 -8.98 10.65 -6.24
N THR A 65 -9.75 10.85 -7.31
CA THR A 65 -9.70 12.07 -8.12
C THR A 65 -10.16 13.31 -7.39
N ASN A 66 -11.27 13.22 -6.67
CA ASN A 66 -11.81 14.36 -5.93
C ASN A 66 -10.88 14.83 -4.80
N HIS A 67 -10.05 13.92 -4.27
CA HIS A 67 -9.13 14.18 -3.16
C HIS A 67 -7.65 14.25 -3.59
N ASN A 68 -7.34 14.22 -4.89
CA ASN A 68 -5.97 14.21 -5.44
C ASN A 68 -5.08 13.11 -4.80
N ILE A 69 -5.61 11.91 -4.69
CA ILE A 69 -4.99 10.75 -4.06
C ILE A 69 -4.29 9.87 -5.11
N GLY A 70 -3.00 9.63 -4.91
CA GLY A 70 -2.25 8.61 -5.63
C GLY A 70 -2.15 7.31 -4.82
N LEU A 71 -2.30 6.16 -5.50
CA LEU A 71 -2.08 4.83 -4.92
C LEU A 71 -0.93 4.10 -5.63
N THR A 72 -0.03 3.48 -4.87
CA THR A 72 1.06 2.64 -5.40
C THR A 72 1.48 1.58 -4.39
N ASP A 73 2.38 0.66 -4.77
CA ASP A 73 3.01 -0.31 -3.89
C ASP A 73 4.54 -0.16 -3.89
N ILE A 74 5.21 -0.61 -2.81
CA ILE A 74 6.68 -0.62 -2.72
C ILE A 74 7.31 -1.66 -3.67
N ILE A 75 6.67 -2.82 -3.83
CA ILE A 75 7.16 -3.90 -4.67
C ILE A 75 6.45 -3.85 -6.02
N SER A 76 7.22 -3.79 -7.10
CA SER A 76 6.70 -3.86 -8.47
C SER A 76 6.46 -5.30 -8.89
N SER A 77 7.38 -6.20 -8.55
CA SER A 77 7.30 -7.60 -8.99
C SER A 77 8.12 -8.55 -8.11
N VAL A 78 7.74 -9.83 -8.19
CA VAL A 78 8.52 -10.97 -7.67
C VAL A 78 9.16 -11.67 -8.88
N LEU A 79 10.46 -11.50 -9.06
CA LEU A 79 11.17 -11.83 -10.30
C LEU A 79 11.32 -13.33 -10.56
N ASN A 80 11.34 -14.13 -9.49
CA ASN A 80 11.51 -15.58 -9.55
C ASN A 80 10.27 -16.35 -9.08
N GLY A 81 9.11 -15.69 -9.04
CA GLY A 81 7.86 -16.37 -8.74
C GLY A 81 7.54 -17.40 -9.82
N ASN A 82 7.08 -18.58 -9.41
CA ASN A 82 6.61 -19.64 -10.29
C ASN A 82 5.21 -20.09 -9.85
N GLU A 83 4.20 -19.85 -10.69
CA GLU A 83 2.80 -20.23 -10.43
C GLU A 83 2.56 -21.75 -10.49
N ASN A 84 3.51 -22.54 -11.00
CA ASN A 84 3.44 -23.99 -11.01
C ASN A 84 4.14 -24.63 -9.81
N ASP A 85 4.77 -23.82 -8.95
CA ASP A 85 5.42 -24.27 -7.73
C ASP A 85 4.45 -24.12 -6.55
N GLU A 86 4.16 -25.23 -5.87
CA GLU A 86 3.21 -25.28 -4.75
C GLU A 86 3.68 -24.42 -3.56
N GLU A 87 4.98 -24.40 -3.26
CA GLU A 87 5.52 -23.57 -2.19
C GLU A 87 5.39 -22.08 -2.54
N HIS A 88 5.67 -21.70 -3.79
CA HIS A 88 5.53 -20.30 -4.22
C HIS A 88 4.07 -19.83 -4.15
N ASN A 89 3.13 -20.66 -4.60
CA ASN A 89 1.70 -20.38 -4.47
C ASN A 89 1.28 -20.21 -3.01
N ASP A 90 1.72 -21.12 -2.14
CA ASP A 90 1.41 -21.02 -0.72
C ASP A 90 1.98 -19.76 -0.09
N LEU A 91 3.19 -19.35 -0.46
CA LEU A 91 3.80 -18.15 0.10
C LEU A 91 3.19 -16.86 -0.44
N LEU A 92 2.85 -16.79 -1.73
CA LEU A 92 2.39 -15.56 -2.38
C LEU A 92 0.87 -15.39 -2.35
N CYS A 93 0.11 -16.49 -2.44
CA CYS A 93 -1.34 -16.46 -2.63
C CYS A 93 -2.13 -16.92 -1.38
N ARG A 94 -1.51 -17.67 -0.45
CA ARG A 94 -2.19 -18.10 0.78
C ARG A 94 -2.09 -17.04 1.86
N GLY A 95 -3.13 -16.21 1.93
CA GLY A 95 -3.31 -15.23 3.02
C GLY A 95 -2.50 -13.95 2.89
N PHE A 96 -1.76 -13.77 1.77
CA PHE A 96 -1.11 -12.52 1.35
C PHE A 96 -0.30 -11.85 2.48
N GLN A 97 0.49 -12.65 3.19
CA GLN A 97 1.28 -12.14 4.32
C GLN A 97 2.61 -11.59 3.84
N ASP A 98 2.84 -10.29 3.99
CA ASP A 98 4.08 -9.65 3.52
C ASP A 98 5.36 -10.29 4.09
N LYS A 99 5.32 -10.89 5.29
CA LYS A 99 6.48 -11.62 5.86
C LYS A 99 6.95 -12.78 4.97
N ASN A 100 6.07 -13.35 4.14
CA ASN A 100 6.42 -14.40 3.20
C ASN A 100 7.33 -13.89 2.09
N LEU A 101 7.22 -12.60 1.73
CA LEU A 101 8.10 -11.96 0.76
C LEU A 101 9.53 -11.87 1.27
N ASP A 102 9.75 -11.83 2.59
CA ASP A 102 11.08 -11.81 3.22
C ASP A 102 11.50 -13.17 3.81
N LYS A 103 10.78 -14.25 3.50
CA LYS A 103 11.12 -15.62 3.94
C LYS A 103 12.52 -16.00 3.45
N LYS A 104 13.27 -16.67 4.34
CA LYS A 104 14.58 -17.24 4.03
C LYS A 104 14.60 -18.75 4.23
N ILE A 105 15.29 -19.45 3.32
CA ILE A 105 15.67 -20.86 3.43
C ILE A 105 17.19 -20.91 3.27
N ASP A 106 17.89 -21.61 4.17
CA ASP A 106 19.35 -21.69 4.17
C ASP A 106 20.06 -20.33 4.06
N ARG A 107 19.51 -19.33 4.78
CA ARG A 107 19.96 -17.92 4.80
C ARG A 107 19.80 -17.16 3.49
N GLN A 108 19.20 -17.74 2.46
CA GLN A 108 18.88 -17.09 1.19
C GLN A 108 17.41 -16.72 1.14
N TYR A 109 17.08 -15.59 0.51
CA TYR A 109 15.68 -15.21 0.31
C TYR A 109 15.04 -16.15 -0.71
N VAL A 110 13.81 -16.59 -0.42
CA VAL A 110 13.01 -17.37 -1.37
C VAL A 110 12.69 -16.52 -2.60
N PHE A 111 12.36 -15.24 -2.40
CA PHE A 111 11.95 -14.34 -3.47
C PHE A 111 12.95 -13.22 -3.75
N ASN A 112 13.20 -13.01 -5.04
CA ASN A 112 13.85 -11.83 -5.59
C ASN A 112 12.78 -10.77 -5.86
N LEU A 113 12.89 -9.64 -5.19
CA LEU A 113 11.91 -8.55 -5.26
C LEU A 113 12.48 -7.42 -6.11
N ASP A 114 11.67 -6.90 -7.02
CA ASP A 114 11.91 -5.62 -7.67
C ASP A 114 11.14 -4.53 -6.92
N PHE A 115 11.79 -3.38 -6.70
CA PHE A 115 11.26 -2.30 -5.88
C PHE A 115 10.99 -1.06 -6.72
N THR A 116 9.85 -0.43 -6.46
CA THR A 116 9.39 0.79 -7.15
C THR A 116 9.85 2.07 -6.44
N THR A 117 10.78 1.96 -5.48
CA THR A 117 11.23 3.06 -4.60
C THR A 117 11.71 4.28 -5.38
N HIS A 118 12.49 4.09 -6.45
CA HIS A 118 13.01 5.20 -7.25
C HIS A 118 11.88 5.95 -7.99
N GLN A 119 10.89 5.23 -8.50
CA GLN A 119 9.73 5.81 -9.16
C GLN A 119 8.85 6.56 -8.16
N ILE A 120 8.68 6.03 -6.94
CA ILE A 120 7.96 6.70 -5.85
C ILE A 120 8.68 8.01 -5.48
N ILE A 121 10.00 7.98 -5.27
CA ILE A 121 10.80 9.18 -4.98
C ILE A 121 10.69 10.23 -6.10
N ARG A 122 10.73 9.79 -7.36
CA ARG A 122 10.53 10.67 -8.52
C ARG A 122 9.13 11.31 -8.50
N LEU A 123 8.08 10.52 -8.23
CA LEU A 123 6.70 11.00 -8.15
C LEU A 123 6.52 12.04 -7.05
N ILE A 124 7.07 11.79 -5.86
CA ILE A 124 7.07 12.74 -4.74
C ILE A 124 7.77 14.03 -5.15
N SER A 125 8.93 13.93 -5.81
CA SER A 125 9.70 15.11 -6.24
C SER A 125 8.96 15.94 -7.27
N GLN A 126 8.24 15.30 -8.20
CA GLN A 126 7.42 15.96 -9.22
C GLN A 126 6.24 16.71 -8.59
N ASN A 127 5.66 16.17 -7.52
CA ASN A 127 4.50 16.76 -6.83
C ASN A 127 4.87 17.56 -5.57
N ARG A 128 6.15 17.89 -5.36
CA ARG A 128 6.64 18.54 -4.11
C ARG A 128 5.94 19.84 -3.72
N ARG A 129 5.24 20.50 -4.66
CA ARG A 129 4.53 21.76 -4.43
C ARG A 129 3.08 21.57 -3.96
N THR A 130 2.51 20.40 -4.22
CA THR A 130 1.09 20.09 -3.98
C THR A 130 0.93 18.98 -2.95
N LEU A 131 1.92 18.07 -2.87
CA LEU A 131 1.89 16.92 -2.00
C LEU A 131 1.99 17.35 -0.54
N LYS A 132 0.91 17.12 0.20
CA LYS A 132 0.78 17.40 1.63
C LYS A 132 1.35 16.25 2.47
N ALA A 133 1.04 15.01 2.08
CA ALA A 133 1.46 13.85 2.85
C ALA A 133 1.68 12.55 2.05
N VAL A 134 2.56 11.70 2.58
CA VAL A 134 2.84 10.35 2.08
C VAL A 134 2.62 9.32 3.17
N PHE A 135 1.80 8.32 2.92
CA PHE A 135 1.44 7.31 3.89
C PHE A 135 1.82 5.92 3.42
N PHE A 136 2.55 5.17 4.25
CA PHE A 136 2.72 3.73 4.04
C PHE A 136 1.63 2.99 4.80
N THR A 137 0.81 2.17 4.13
CA THR A 137 -0.36 1.51 4.75
C THR A 137 0.01 0.30 5.62
N ARG A 138 1.17 0.36 6.27
CA ARG A 138 1.68 -0.63 7.21
C ARG A 138 2.71 0.02 8.14
N SER A 139 2.47 -0.04 9.45
CA SER A 139 3.35 0.57 10.47
C SER A 139 4.27 -0.42 11.21
N THR A 140 4.32 -1.70 10.79
CA THR A 140 5.08 -2.75 11.50
C THR A 140 6.41 -3.09 10.80
N PRO A 141 7.57 -2.58 11.28
CA PRO A 141 8.88 -2.82 10.68
C PRO A 141 9.40 -4.25 10.79
N GLY A 142 9.12 -4.92 11.92
CA GLY A 142 9.92 -6.07 12.40
C GLY A 142 9.87 -7.34 11.56
N GLU A 143 8.86 -7.51 10.70
CA GLU A 143 8.66 -8.76 9.95
C GLU A 143 9.10 -8.70 8.48
N ILE A 144 9.45 -7.51 7.98
CA ILE A 144 9.68 -7.25 6.54
C ILE A 144 10.85 -6.28 6.30
N PRO A 145 12.07 -6.60 6.77
CA PRO A 145 13.21 -5.68 6.74
C PRO A 145 13.58 -5.14 5.35
N ARG A 146 13.42 -5.91 4.26
CA ARG A 146 13.72 -5.41 2.90
C ARG A 146 12.74 -4.35 2.43
N ILE A 147 11.47 -4.53 2.78
CA ILE A 147 10.40 -3.57 2.46
C ILE A 147 10.55 -2.33 3.34
N TRP A 148 10.85 -2.53 4.63
CA TRP A 148 11.03 -1.42 5.56
C TRP A 148 12.21 -0.54 5.17
N SER A 149 13.32 -1.11 4.68
CA SER A 149 14.45 -0.30 4.21
C SER A 149 14.07 0.59 3.02
N GLN A 150 13.20 0.12 2.11
CA GLN A 150 12.66 0.96 1.04
C GLN A 150 11.80 2.10 1.59
N TRP A 151 10.93 1.80 2.57
CA TRP A 151 10.12 2.82 3.21
C TRP A 151 10.98 3.89 3.92
N GLN A 152 12.08 3.51 4.57
CA GLN A 152 13.01 4.47 5.18
C GLN A 152 13.66 5.40 4.15
N LEU A 153 13.98 4.92 2.95
CA LEU A 153 14.48 5.78 1.87
C LEU A 153 13.43 6.81 1.43
N ILE A 154 12.17 6.41 1.34
CA ILE A 154 11.05 7.30 1.01
C ILE A 154 10.82 8.32 2.12
N LEU A 155 10.79 7.90 3.39
CA LEU A 155 10.68 8.78 4.56
C LEU A 155 11.77 9.84 4.58
N LEU A 156 13.03 9.44 4.40
CA LEU A 156 14.17 10.36 4.38
C LEU A 156 14.02 11.37 3.24
N HIS A 157 13.56 10.93 2.07
CA HIS A 157 13.32 11.81 0.94
C HIS A 157 12.21 12.83 1.21
N CYS A 158 11.08 12.40 1.81
CA CYS A 158 10.00 13.28 2.24
C CYS A 158 10.49 14.32 3.26
N GLN A 159 11.27 13.87 4.26
CA GLN A 159 11.86 14.75 5.27
C GLN A 159 12.74 15.84 4.64
N ASN A 160 13.58 15.48 3.67
CA ASN A 160 14.43 16.44 2.96
C ASN A 160 13.64 17.47 2.15
N LEU A 161 12.41 17.15 1.76
CA LEU A 161 11.51 18.05 1.04
C LEU A 161 10.53 18.79 1.96
N GLY A 162 10.54 18.53 3.27
CA GLY A 162 9.56 19.07 4.21
C GLY A 162 8.14 18.55 4.00
N ILE A 163 7.99 17.37 3.38
CA ILE A 163 6.71 16.71 3.15
C ILE A 163 6.42 15.77 4.31
N TYR A 164 5.21 15.84 4.87
CA TYR A 164 4.80 14.95 5.94
C TYR A 164 4.75 13.50 5.47
N ALA A 165 5.26 12.57 6.27
CA ALA A 165 5.16 11.16 5.94
C ALA A 165 5.10 10.28 7.18
N ASN A 166 4.22 9.27 7.17
CA ASN A 166 4.07 8.34 8.30
C ASN A 166 3.55 6.96 7.88
N GLY A 167 3.71 5.97 8.75
CA GLY A 167 3.11 4.65 8.61
C GLY A 167 1.72 4.60 9.24
N LEU A 168 0.76 4.00 8.52
CA LEU A 168 -0.60 3.78 8.97
C LEU A 168 -0.83 2.32 9.40
N PRO A 169 -1.83 2.05 10.28
CA PRO A 169 -2.29 0.70 10.52
C PRO A 169 -2.74 0.02 9.22
N THR A 170 -2.45 -1.27 9.09
CA THR A 170 -2.85 -2.03 7.89
C THR A 170 -4.37 -2.01 7.68
N PRO A 171 -4.87 -1.80 6.46
CA PRO A 171 -6.29 -1.87 6.15
C PRO A 171 -6.80 -3.32 6.08
N SER A 172 -5.97 -4.34 6.32
CA SER A 172 -6.42 -5.74 6.39
C SER A 172 -7.54 -5.94 7.43
N THR A 173 -8.39 -6.96 7.26
CA THR A 173 -9.31 -7.39 8.33
C THR A 173 -8.61 -7.90 9.60
N ARG A 174 -7.28 -8.10 9.56
CA ARG A 174 -6.45 -8.49 10.70
C ARG A 174 -5.79 -7.28 11.38
N GLY A 175 -5.44 -7.41 12.66
CA GLY A 175 -4.64 -6.41 13.38
C GLY A 175 -5.43 -5.21 13.91
N GLY A 176 -6.54 -5.47 14.62
CA GLY A 176 -7.33 -4.44 15.32
C GLY A 176 -8.74 -4.25 14.74
N THR A 177 -9.59 -3.51 15.45
CA THR A 177 -10.96 -3.23 15.00
C THR A 177 -10.98 -2.16 13.90
N ILE A 178 -11.99 -2.19 13.02
CA ILE A 178 -12.16 -1.16 11.99
C ILE A 178 -12.31 0.25 12.59
N ARG A 179 -12.95 0.36 13.77
CA ARG A 179 -13.14 1.63 14.48
C ARG A 179 -11.80 2.25 14.87
N ASP A 180 -10.91 1.46 15.46
CA ASP A 180 -9.59 1.95 15.90
C ASP A 180 -8.74 2.35 14.69
N LYS A 181 -8.83 1.59 13.60
CA LYS A 181 -8.13 1.91 12.35
C LYS A 181 -8.63 3.21 11.74
N ILE A 182 -9.95 3.44 11.70
CA ILE A 182 -10.52 4.71 11.24
C ILE A 182 -10.05 5.87 12.10
N ALA A 183 -10.06 5.72 13.43
CA ALA A 183 -9.62 6.77 14.33
C ALA A 183 -8.16 7.17 14.08
N LEU A 184 -7.28 6.18 13.94
CA LEU A 184 -5.86 6.40 13.66
C LEU A 184 -5.63 6.99 12.27
N TRP A 185 -6.28 6.47 11.23
CA TRP A 185 -6.17 7.03 9.88
C TRP A 185 -6.69 8.47 9.83
N ARG A 186 -7.82 8.76 10.47
CA ARG A 186 -8.37 10.12 10.54
C ARG A 186 -7.44 11.08 11.27
N GLN A 187 -6.81 10.65 12.36
CA GLN A 187 -5.83 11.48 13.06
C GLN A 187 -4.65 11.83 12.15
N GLU A 188 -4.06 10.83 11.49
CA GLU A 188 -2.85 11.00 10.66
C GLU A 188 -3.14 11.79 9.38
N VAL A 189 -4.22 11.47 8.68
CA VAL A 189 -4.67 12.19 7.48
C VAL A 189 -5.13 13.60 7.85
N GLY A 190 -5.88 13.76 8.94
CA GLY A 190 -6.38 15.05 9.41
C GLY A 190 -5.29 16.04 9.81
N ASN A 191 -4.14 15.56 10.28
CA ASN A 191 -2.96 16.42 10.52
C ASN A 191 -2.38 17.03 9.23
N SER A 192 -2.80 16.54 8.06
CA SER A 192 -2.29 16.90 6.74
C SER A 192 -3.34 17.54 5.83
N LEU A 193 -4.59 17.70 6.29
CA LEU A 193 -5.67 18.42 5.60
C LEU A 193 -5.58 19.92 5.86
#